data_AF-A0A821TYX6-F1
#
_entry.id   AF-A0A821TYX6-F1
#
_cell.length_a   1.000
_cell.length_b   1.000
_cell.length_c   1.000
_cell.angle_alpha   90.00
_cell.angle_beta   90.00
_cell.angle_gamma   90.00
#
_symmetry.space_group_name_H-M   'P 1'
#
loop_
_entity.id
_entity.type
_entity.pdbx_description
1 polymer ?
#
loop_
_entity_poly.entity_id
_entity_poly.type
_entity_poly.pdbx_seq_one_letter_code
_entity_poly.pdbx_strand_id
1 'polypeptide(L)'
;MDPYHRLIWDVWMPFLRKSILEWNPRQPDHLIDFIEQWAPYLPQWIFDNILDQLIFPILNREVEAWNPLTDPIPIHSWTHPWLPLMKDRLEPLYQPIRAKLSQALQNWQPSDSSAKAVLLPWQKVFKQSTWDGFMNTYIVPKLVTTMQQFIIDPRQQVLDPWHWFISWYEVVPLASMIAILEKTFFPKWLQVLNVWLNTNPNYQEIQRWYSGWRSLLPLAIINHTIIKEKLTEGLVMIDRRISGPVNVQPTPQPPPLPNVNVNYEAIFNRGVATTSSTVVSSFKDLVEKKASDHNLLFLPITNRTFEGKQVYQFGNANIYIDKNVIFVYENNQWVPLRLNDLIHRVV
;
A
#
# COMPACT_ATOMS: atom_id res chain seq x y z
N MET A 1 -48.32 15.56 -26.79
CA MET A 1 -47.03 16.23 -26.55
C MET A 1 -47.32 17.67 -26.21
N ASP A 2 -46.65 18.18 -25.18
CA ASP A 2 -46.62 19.58 -24.81
C ASP A 2 -46.22 20.46 -26.02
N PRO A 3 -46.91 21.59 -26.30
CA PRO A 3 -46.53 22.52 -27.37
C PRO A 3 -45.07 22.98 -27.31
N TYR A 4 -44.52 23.17 -26.10
CA TYR A 4 -43.12 23.51 -25.90
C TYR A 4 -42.18 22.38 -26.36
N HIS A 5 -42.51 21.13 -26.03
CA HIS A 5 -41.71 19.97 -26.45
C HIS A 5 -41.69 19.84 -27.98
N ARG A 6 -42.82 20.12 -28.65
CA ARG A 6 -42.87 20.16 -30.13
C ARG A 6 -42.03 21.29 -30.68
N LEU A 7 -42.09 22.49 -30.10
CA LEU A 7 -41.26 23.61 -30.54
C LEU A 7 -39.77 23.27 -30.47
N ILE A 8 -39.31 22.71 -29.34
CA ILE A 8 -37.90 22.31 -29.18
C ILE A 8 -37.53 21.21 -30.17
N TRP A 9 -38.39 20.21 -30.35
CA TRP A 9 -38.10 19.06 -31.21
C TRP A 9 -38.15 19.38 -32.72
N ASP A 10 -39.17 20.12 -33.16
CA ASP A 10 -39.42 20.35 -34.59
C ASP A 10 -38.62 21.55 -35.12
N VAL A 11 -38.33 22.55 -34.28
CA VAL A 11 -37.69 23.81 -34.71
C VAL A 11 -36.24 23.91 -34.24
N TRP A 12 -35.94 23.68 -32.96
CA TRP A 12 -34.59 23.88 -32.41
C TRP A 12 -33.66 22.69 -32.68
N MET A 13 -34.15 21.47 -32.46
CA MET A 13 -33.37 20.23 -32.59
C MET A 13 -32.69 20.02 -33.96
N PRO A 14 -33.31 20.37 -35.11
CA PRO A 14 -32.65 20.24 -36.41
C PRO A 14 -31.34 21.05 -36.53
N PHE A 15 -31.28 22.25 -35.94
CA PHE A 15 -30.06 23.07 -35.96
C PHE A 15 -28.96 22.48 -35.06
N LEU A 16 -29.35 21.96 -33.89
CA LEU A 16 -28.42 21.25 -33.02
C LEU A 16 -27.86 20.00 -33.72
N ARG A 17 -28.71 19.18 -34.35
CA ARG A 17 -28.28 17.99 -35.10
C ARG A 17 -27.26 18.34 -36.16
N LYS A 18 -27.51 19.39 -36.95
CA LYS A 18 -26.56 19.85 -37.97
C LYS A 18 -25.22 20.23 -37.34
N SER A 19 -25.24 20.97 -36.23
CA SER A 19 -24.03 21.40 -35.53
C SER A 19 -23.24 20.21 -34.97
N ILE A 20 -23.92 19.20 -34.41
CA ILE A 20 -23.28 17.97 -33.89
C ILE A 20 -22.68 17.13 -35.03
N LEU A 21 -23.28 17.12 -36.23
CA LEU A 21 -22.73 16.41 -37.37
C LEU A 21 -21.40 17.01 -37.87
N GLU A 22 -21.20 18.31 -37.70
CA GLU A 22 -19.99 19.05 -38.08
C GLU A 22 -18.96 19.14 -36.93
N TRP A 23 -19.34 18.72 -35.72
CA TRP A 23 -18.50 18.80 -34.53
C TRP A 23 -17.32 17.83 -34.57
N ASN A 24 -16.14 18.32 -34.16
CA ASN A 24 -14.95 17.50 -33.95
C ASN A 24 -14.94 16.89 -32.53
N PRO A 25 -15.07 15.56 -32.37
CA PRO A 25 -15.17 14.95 -31.05
C PRO A 25 -13.94 15.11 -30.18
N ARG A 26 -12.78 15.39 -30.79
CA ARG A 26 -11.52 15.62 -30.07
C ARG A 26 -11.41 17.02 -29.43
N GLN A 27 -12.41 17.88 -29.66
CA GLN A 27 -12.54 19.20 -29.04
C GLN A 27 -13.94 19.31 -28.41
N PRO A 28 -14.16 18.69 -27.23
CA PRO A 28 -15.50 18.52 -26.69
C PRO A 28 -16.05 19.75 -25.97
N ASP A 29 -15.19 20.65 -25.49
CA ASP A 29 -15.53 21.69 -24.50
C ASP A 29 -16.69 22.58 -24.95
N HIS A 30 -16.63 23.14 -26.16
CA HIS A 30 -17.67 24.05 -26.67
C HIS A 30 -19.06 23.39 -26.78
N LEU A 31 -19.11 22.10 -27.15
CA LEU A 31 -20.38 21.40 -27.27
C LEU A 31 -20.93 21.02 -25.88
N ILE A 32 -20.05 20.63 -24.96
CA ILE A 32 -20.41 20.37 -23.56
C ILE A 32 -21.00 21.64 -22.92
N ASP A 33 -20.29 22.77 -23.01
CA ASP A 33 -20.72 24.06 -22.44
C ASP A 33 -22.10 24.47 -22.99
N PHE A 34 -22.31 24.30 -24.31
CA PHE A 34 -23.58 24.57 -24.94
C PHE A 34 -24.70 23.68 -24.38
N ILE A 35 -24.46 22.37 -24.27
CA ILE A 35 -25.46 21.41 -23.78
C ILE A 35 -25.78 21.68 -22.31
N GLU A 36 -24.78 21.97 -21.48
CA GLU A 36 -24.96 22.33 -20.06
C GLU A 36 -25.79 23.60 -19.90
N GLN A 37 -25.51 24.62 -20.71
CA GLN A 37 -26.28 25.85 -20.70
C GLN A 37 -27.74 25.65 -21.11
N TRP A 38 -28.00 24.74 -22.05
CA TRP A 38 -29.35 24.42 -22.51
C TRP A 38 -30.08 23.40 -21.64
N ALA A 39 -29.37 22.59 -20.85
CA ALA A 39 -29.95 21.50 -20.06
C ALA A 39 -31.16 21.91 -19.19
N PRO A 40 -31.18 23.06 -18.48
CA PRO A 40 -32.34 23.48 -17.68
C PRO A 40 -33.60 23.76 -18.50
N TYR A 41 -33.45 24.04 -19.80
CA TYR A 41 -34.56 24.38 -20.71
C TYR A 41 -35.05 23.17 -21.51
N LEU A 42 -34.30 22.07 -21.53
CA LEU A 42 -34.62 20.92 -22.34
C LEU A 42 -35.56 19.95 -21.60
N PRO A 43 -36.64 19.49 -22.25
CA PRO A 43 -37.37 18.33 -21.77
C PRO A 43 -36.42 17.14 -21.62
N GLN A 44 -36.53 16.39 -20.50
CA GLN A 44 -35.62 15.30 -20.16
C GLN A 44 -35.42 14.29 -21.30
N TRP A 45 -36.50 13.90 -21.98
CA TRP A 45 -36.41 12.93 -23.08
C TRP A 45 -35.65 13.47 -24.31
N ILE A 46 -35.67 14.78 -24.55
CA ILE A 46 -34.88 15.41 -25.62
C ILE A 46 -33.41 15.43 -25.22
N PHE A 47 -33.14 15.79 -23.96
CA PHE A 47 -31.78 15.75 -23.42
C PHE A 47 -31.19 14.34 -23.50
N ASP A 48 -31.94 13.33 -23.08
CA ASP A 48 -31.53 11.92 -23.20
C ASP A 48 -31.33 11.52 -24.68
N ASN A 49 -32.20 11.97 -25.58
CA ASN A 49 -32.02 11.74 -27.02
C ASN A 49 -30.73 12.35 -27.57
N ILE A 50 -30.36 13.56 -27.14
CA ILE A 50 -29.11 14.22 -27.53
C ILE A 50 -27.92 13.38 -27.09
N LEU A 51 -27.87 12.98 -25.82
CA LEU A 51 -26.76 12.19 -25.29
C LEU A 51 -26.66 10.82 -25.96
N ASP A 52 -27.77 10.09 -26.05
CA ASP A 52 -27.77 8.69 -26.47
C ASP A 52 -27.73 8.50 -27.99
N GLN A 53 -28.43 9.34 -28.74
CA GLN A 53 -28.63 9.13 -30.18
C GLN A 53 -27.74 10.01 -31.05
N LEU A 54 -27.19 11.10 -30.49
CA LEU A 54 -26.32 11.99 -31.27
C LEU A 54 -24.88 11.91 -30.82
N ILE A 55 -24.60 12.09 -29.52
CA ILE A 55 -23.22 12.24 -29.05
C ILE A 55 -22.58 10.88 -28.82
N PHE A 56 -23.26 9.96 -28.12
CA PHE A 56 -22.73 8.64 -27.82
C PHE A 56 -22.29 7.86 -29.08
N PRO A 57 -23.06 7.79 -30.18
CA PRO A 57 -22.65 7.04 -31.37
C PRO A 57 -21.38 7.61 -32.02
N ILE A 58 -21.20 8.93 -31.96
CA ILE A 58 -20.00 9.61 -32.46
C ILE A 58 -18.80 9.26 -31.57
N LEU A 59 -18.93 9.40 -30.25
CA LEU A 59 -17.87 9.01 -29.31
C LEU A 59 -17.48 7.55 -29.46
N ASN A 60 -18.46 6.66 -29.60
CA ASN A 60 -18.23 5.23 -29.80
C ASN A 60 -17.42 4.97 -31.08
N ARG A 61 -17.78 5.62 -32.19
CA ARG A 61 -17.03 5.51 -33.44
C ARG A 61 -15.58 6.00 -33.30
N GLU A 62 -15.35 7.13 -32.63
CA GLU A 62 -14.00 7.66 -32.41
C GLU A 62 -13.17 6.77 -31.47
N VAL A 63 -13.80 6.16 -30.46
CA VAL A 63 -13.15 5.16 -29.60
C VAL A 63 -12.75 3.93 -30.42
N GLU A 64 -13.62 3.47 -31.34
CA GLU A 64 -13.31 2.36 -32.25
C GLU A 64 -12.23 2.69 -33.28
N ALA A 65 -12.09 3.96 -33.69
CA ALA A 65 -11.02 4.40 -34.59
C ALA A 65 -9.68 4.67 -33.87
N TRP A 66 -9.72 5.04 -32.59
CA TRP A 66 -8.55 5.42 -31.82
C TRP A 66 -7.54 4.28 -31.62
N ASN A 67 -6.25 4.58 -31.71
CA ASN A 67 -5.14 3.66 -31.47
C ASN A 67 -4.13 4.25 -30.47
N PRO A 68 -3.92 3.62 -29.30
CA PRO A 68 -3.01 4.12 -28.26
C PRO A 68 -1.56 4.30 -28.68
N LEU A 69 -1.10 3.61 -29.72
CA LEU A 69 0.30 3.61 -30.15
C LEU A 69 0.61 4.69 -31.20
N THR A 70 -0.39 5.16 -31.92
CA THR A 70 -0.20 6.05 -33.08
C THR A 70 -0.94 7.37 -32.93
N ASP A 71 -2.01 7.42 -32.15
CA ASP A 71 -2.77 8.65 -31.98
C ASP A 71 -2.02 9.68 -31.13
N PRO A 72 -1.89 10.93 -31.60
CA PRO A 72 -1.18 11.97 -30.87
C PRO A 72 -2.00 12.55 -29.71
N ILE A 73 -3.33 12.37 -29.73
CA ILE A 73 -4.24 12.93 -28.74
C ILE A 73 -4.64 11.82 -27.77
N PRO A 74 -4.34 11.95 -26.46
CA PRO A 74 -4.72 10.96 -25.46
C PRO A 74 -6.25 10.82 -25.39
N ILE A 75 -6.74 9.59 -25.37
CA ILE A 75 -8.18 9.30 -25.38
C ILE A 75 -8.97 9.98 -24.26
N HIS A 76 -8.39 10.05 -23.06
CA HIS A 76 -9.04 10.66 -21.90
C HIS A 76 -9.33 12.15 -22.10
N SER A 77 -8.55 12.85 -22.93
CA SER A 77 -8.70 14.30 -23.15
C SER A 77 -10.04 14.66 -23.80
N TRP A 78 -10.65 13.73 -24.54
CA TRP A 78 -11.92 13.96 -25.22
C TRP A 78 -13.06 13.03 -24.77
N THR A 79 -12.77 12.00 -23.98
CA THR A 79 -13.82 11.16 -23.34
C THR A 79 -14.18 11.62 -21.94
N HIS A 80 -13.20 12.02 -21.11
CA HIS A 80 -13.46 12.38 -19.71
C HIS A 80 -14.27 13.66 -19.52
N PRO A 81 -14.15 14.70 -20.37
CA PRO A 81 -15.01 15.88 -20.25
C PRO A 81 -16.51 15.54 -20.27
N TRP A 82 -16.91 14.44 -20.90
CA TRP A 82 -18.30 13.98 -20.94
C TRP A 82 -18.77 13.26 -19.66
N LEU A 83 -17.89 12.90 -18.73
CA LEU A 83 -18.24 12.15 -17.51
C LEU A 83 -19.36 12.81 -16.68
N PRO A 84 -19.36 14.14 -16.42
CA PRO A 84 -20.41 14.78 -15.62
C PRO A 84 -21.80 14.68 -16.25
N LEU A 85 -21.87 14.83 -17.58
CA LEU A 85 -23.13 14.79 -18.35
C LEU A 85 -23.62 13.37 -18.61
N MET A 86 -22.73 12.50 -19.09
CA MET A 86 -23.11 11.17 -19.59
C MET A 86 -23.11 10.08 -18.52
N LYS A 87 -22.26 10.20 -17.48
CA LYS A 87 -22.19 9.24 -16.36
C LYS A 87 -22.11 7.78 -16.86
N ASP A 88 -23.06 6.95 -16.47
CA ASP A 88 -23.12 5.52 -16.79
C ASP A 88 -23.30 5.25 -18.30
N ARG A 89 -23.77 6.23 -19.08
CA ARG A 89 -23.89 6.11 -20.54
C ARG A 89 -22.53 5.89 -21.22
N LEU A 90 -21.41 6.25 -20.58
CA LEU A 90 -20.06 6.02 -21.09
C LEU A 90 -19.52 4.61 -20.79
N GLU A 91 -20.14 3.84 -19.88
CA GLU A 91 -19.66 2.50 -19.50
C GLU A 91 -19.36 1.58 -20.71
N PRO A 92 -20.18 1.54 -21.78
CA PRO A 92 -19.90 0.71 -22.94
C PRO A 92 -18.58 1.04 -23.65
N LEU A 93 -18.10 2.29 -23.57
CA LEU A 93 -16.84 2.72 -24.19
C LEU A 93 -15.61 2.15 -23.46
N TYR A 94 -15.73 1.81 -22.17
CA TYR A 94 -14.59 1.41 -21.37
C TYR A 94 -14.04 0.03 -21.72
N GLN A 95 -14.86 -0.88 -22.25
CA GLN A 95 -14.38 -2.20 -22.67
C GLN A 95 -13.47 -2.13 -23.91
N PRO A 96 -13.88 -1.49 -25.03
CA PRO A 96 -13.00 -1.28 -26.18
C PRO A 96 -11.69 -0.58 -25.83
N ILE A 97 -11.75 0.46 -24.99
CA ILE A 97 -10.56 1.21 -24.55
C ILE A 97 -9.60 0.30 -23.79
N ARG A 98 -10.10 -0.48 -22.83
CA ARG A 98 -9.28 -1.44 -22.07
C ARG A 98 -8.66 -2.50 -22.98
N ALA A 99 -9.40 -3.00 -23.98
CA ALA A 99 -8.88 -4.01 -24.91
C ALA A 99 -7.72 -3.45 -25.77
N LYS A 100 -7.84 -2.20 -26.23
CA LYS A 100 -6.76 -1.55 -27.00
C LYS A 100 -5.54 -1.23 -26.13
N LEU A 101 -5.77 -0.73 -24.92
CA LEU A 101 -4.70 -0.49 -23.95
C LEU A 101 -3.98 -1.78 -23.57
N SER A 102 -4.71 -2.88 -23.32
CA SER A 102 -4.08 -4.15 -22.99
C SER A 102 -3.26 -4.73 -24.14
N GLN A 103 -3.71 -4.54 -25.38
CA GLN A 103 -2.93 -4.92 -26.57
C GLN A 103 -1.64 -4.10 -26.69
N ALA A 104 -1.71 -2.78 -26.48
CA ALA A 104 -0.53 -1.92 -26.49
C ALA A 104 0.49 -2.31 -25.39
N LEU A 105 0.00 -2.71 -24.22
CA LEU A 105 0.84 -3.08 -23.08
C LEU A 105 1.54 -4.45 -23.23
N GLN A 106 1.19 -5.28 -24.21
CA GLN A 106 1.85 -6.58 -24.42
C GLN A 106 3.37 -6.46 -24.58
N ASN A 107 3.78 -5.45 -25.37
CA ASN A 107 5.18 -5.19 -25.71
C ASN A 107 5.78 -4.02 -24.90
N TRP A 108 5.01 -3.44 -23.97
CA TRP A 108 5.45 -2.34 -23.14
C TRP A 108 6.53 -2.78 -22.13
N GLN A 109 7.41 -1.85 -21.77
CA GLN A 109 8.46 -2.02 -20.78
C GLN A 109 8.46 -0.87 -19.76
N PRO A 110 8.81 -1.11 -18.48
CA PRO A 110 8.78 -0.08 -17.44
C PRO A 110 9.64 1.17 -17.68
N SER A 111 10.62 1.10 -18.57
CA SER A 111 11.43 2.25 -19.00
C SER A 111 10.64 3.29 -19.80
N ASP A 112 9.53 2.89 -20.41
CA ASP A 112 8.63 3.79 -21.13
C ASP A 112 7.62 4.44 -20.17
N SER A 113 7.88 5.72 -19.86
CA SER A 113 7.04 6.53 -18.97
C SER A 113 5.68 6.91 -19.57
N SER A 114 5.48 6.79 -20.89
CA SER A 114 4.26 7.25 -21.56
C SER A 114 3.02 6.46 -21.14
N ALA A 115 3.16 5.15 -20.90
CA ALA A 115 2.06 4.28 -20.50
C ALA A 115 1.40 4.74 -19.19
N LYS A 116 2.19 5.20 -18.21
CA LYS A 116 1.65 5.69 -16.95
C LYS A 116 0.76 6.93 -17.18
N ALA A 117 1.20 7.87 -18.03
CA ALA A 117 0.43 9.07 -18.34
C ALA A 117 -0.89 8.76 -19.06
N VAL A 118 -0.91 7.73 -19.91
CA VAL A 118 -2.14 7.28 -20.60
C VAL A 118 -3.10 6.58 -19.64
N LEU A 119 -2.58 5.78 -18.72
CA LEU A 119 -3.41 4.97 -17.80
C LEU A 119 -3.94 5.79 -16.61
N LEU A 120 -3.14 6.66 -16.01
CA LEU A 120 -3.46 7.33 -14.75
C LEU A 120 -4.84 8.01 -14.71
N PRO A 121 -5.31 8.71 -15.78
CA PRO A 121 -6.65 9.30 -15.79
C PRO A 121 -7.76 8.29 -15.54
N TRP A 122 -7.58 7.04 -15.97
CA TRP A 122 -8.59 5.98 -15.86
C TRP A 122 -8.69 5.36 -14.46
N GLN A 123 -7.74 5.63 -13.57
CA GLN A 123 -7.72 5.05 -12.22
C GLN A 123 -9.00 5.33 -11.42
N LYS A 124 -9.57 6.54 -11.58
CA LYS A 124 -10.80 6.96 -10.90
C LYS A 124 -12.07 6.64 -11.68
N VAL A 125 -11.93 6.29 -12.96
CA VAL A 125 -13.05 6.00 -13.87
C VAL A 125 -13.41 4.52 -13.85
N PHE A 126 -12.39 3.66 -13.85
CA PHE A 126 -12.61 2.22 -13.76
C PHE A 126 -12.93 1.79 -12.33
N LYS A 127 -13.80 0.77 -12.21
CA LYS A 127 -14.07 0.12 -10.92
C LYS A 127 -12.77 -0.44 -10.35
N GLN A 128 -12.54 -0.28 -9.04
CA GLN A 128 -11.30 -0.67 -8.38
C GLN A 128 -10.88 -2.12 -8.69
N SER A 129 -11.81 -3.08 -8.63
CA SER A 129 -11.53 -4.49 -8.94
C SER A 129 -11.05 -4.71 -10.38
N THR A 130 -11.60 -3.95 -11.32
CA THR A 130 -11.18 -3.97 -12.73
C THR A 130 -9.80 -3.35 -12.91
N TRP A 131 -9.55 -2.22 -12.24
CA TRP A 131 -8.25 -1.56 -12.26
C TRP A 131 -7.15 -2.46 -11.71
N ASP A 132 -7.36 -3.04 -10.52
CA ASP A 132 -6.40 -3.91 -9.87
C ASP A 132 -6.12 -5.17 -10.70
N GLY A 133 -7.17 -5.78 -11.26
CA GLY A 133 -7.05 -6.91 -12.17
C GLY A 133 -6.20 -6.54 -13.40
N PHE A 134 -6.50 -5.41 -14.03
CA PHE A 134 -5.77 -4.93 -15.20
C PHE A 134 -4.28 -4.67 -14.91
N MET A 135 -3.97 -4.02 -13.78
CA MET A 135 -2.58 -3.76 -13.35
C MET A 135 -1.83 -5.07 -13.07
N ASN A 136 -2.47 -6.02 -12.40
CA ASN A 136 -1.89 -7.33 -12.10
C ASN A 136 -1.64 -8.17 -13.36
N THR A 137 -2.45 -8.01 -14.41
CA THR A 137 -2.28 -8.75 -15.67
C THR A 137 -1.21 -8.14 -16.57
N TYR A 138 -1.17 -6.81 -16.73
CA TYR A 138 -0.36 -6.18 -17.79
C TYR A 138 0.87 -5.42 -17.29
N ILE A 139 0.85 -4.87 -16.07
CA ILE A 139 1.95 -4.06 -15.53
C ILE A 139 2.84 -4.87 -14.59
N VAL A 140 2.24 -5.52 -13.59
CA VAL A 140 2.94 -6.25 -12.52
C VAL A 140 3.94 -7.29 -13.05
N PRO A 141 3.62 -8.13 -14.06
CA PRO A 141 4.58 -9.12 -14.55
C PRO A 141 5.86 -8.48 -15.12
N LYS A 142 5.74 -7.34 -15.81
CA LYS A 142 6.88 -6.61 -16.37
C LYS A 142 7.73 -5.96 -15.28
N LEU A 143 7.08 -5.45 -14.22
CA LEU A 143 7.77 -4.95 -13.02
C LEU A 143 8.53 -6.08 -12.30
N VAL A 144 7.92 -7.27 -12.16
CA VAL A 144 8.58 -8.46 -11.61
C VAL A 144 9.84 -8.78 -12.42
N THR A 145 9.74 -8.88 -13.75
CA THR A 145 10.90 -9.18 -14.61
C THR A 145 12.00 -8.13 -14.47
N THR A 146 11.63 -6.84 -14.43
CA THR A 146 12.58 -5.73 -14.25
C THR A 146 13.33 -5.86 -12.92
N MET A 147 12.63 -6.15 -11.82
CA MET A 147 13.24 -6.32 -10.50
C MET A 147 14.02 -7.65 -10.37
N GLN A 148 13.62 -8.69 -11.10
CA GLN A 148 14.37 -9.94 -11.21
C GLN A 148 15.70 -9.77 -11.96
N GLN A 149 15.76 -8.87 -12.93
CA GLN A 149 17.01 -8.54 -13.65
C GLN A 149 17.83 -7.47 -12.94
N PHE A 150 17.24 -6.76 -11.98
CA PHE A 150 17.91 -5.73 -11.22
C PHE A 150 19.12 -6.27 -10.43
N ILE A 151 20.27 -5.63 -10.61
CA ILE A 151 21.53 -5.96 -9.96
C ILE A 151 21.76 -4.97 -8.81
N ILE A 152 22.04 -5.51 -7.63
CA ILE A 152 22.37 -4.72 -6.45
C ILE A 152 23.89 -4.77 -6.27
N ASP A 153 24.55 -3.65 -6.52
CA ASP A 153 26.00 -3.51 -6.41
C ASP A 153 26.32 -2.29 -5.53
N PRO A 154 26.85 -2.50 -4.30
CA PRO A 154 27.21 -1.40 -3.41
C PRO A 154 28.29 -0.45 -3.95
N ARG A 155 29.12 -0.89 -4.91
CA ARG A 155 30.22 -0.09 -5.46
C ARG A 155 29.77 0.80 -6.61
N GLN A 156 28.80 0.32 -7.39
CA GLN A 156 28.28 1.03 -8.55
C GLN A 156 26.79 0.73 -8.75
N GLN A 157 25.94 1.39 -7.97
CA GLN A 157 24.50 1.18 -8.05
C GLN A 157 23.90 1.96 -9.22
N VAL A 158 23.34 1.25 -10.20
CA VAL A 158 22.43 1.82 -11.21
C VAL A 158 21.02 1.80 -10.64
N LEU A 159 20.31 2.93 -10.67
CA LEU A 159 18.98 3.06 -10.05
C LEU A 159 17.83 3.18 -11.05
N ASP A 160 18.08 3.24 -12.37
CA ASP A 160 16.99 3.40 -13.36
C ASP A 160 15.90 2.33 -13.23
N PRO A 161 16.22 1.01 -13.12
CA PRO A 161 15.18 -0.01 -12.93
C PRO A 161 14.39 0.15 -11.64
N TRP A 162 15.05 0.65 -10.58
CA TRP A 162 14.39 0.98 -9.32
C TRP A 162 13.43 2.16 -9.49
N HIS A 163 13.85 3.22 -10.19
CA HIS A 163 13.01 4.38 -10.45
C HIS A 163 11.82 4.04 -11.34
N TRP A 164 12.03 3.20 -12.37
CA TRP A 164 10.94 2.66 -13.17
C TRP A 164 9.94 1.91 -12.30
N PHE A 165 10.41 1.00 -11.43
CA PHE A 165 9.55 0.26 -10.50
C PHE A 165 8.76 1.18 -9.55
N ILE A 166 9.46 2.07 -8.84
CA ILE A 166 8.83 2.89 -7.80
C ILE A 166 7.86 3.92 -8.37
N SER A 167 8.03 4.31 -9.63
CA SER A 167 7.10 5.22 -10.31
C SER A 167 5.66 4.68 -10.35
N TRP A 168 5.46 3.36 -10.24
CA TRP A 168 4.14 2.73 -10.27
C TRP A 168 3.47 2.57 -8.90
N TYR A 169 4.08 3.05 -7.80
CA TYR A 169 3.59 2.77 -6.44
C TYR A 169 2.15 3.26 -6.16
N GLU A 170 1.72 4.35 -6.79
CA GLU A 170 0.36 4.92 -6.62
C GLU A 170 -0.68 4.27 -7.52
N VAL A 171 -0.24 3.51 -8.52
CA VAL A 171 -1.08 2.97 -9.60
C VAL A 171 -1.34 1.49 -9.40
N VAL A 172 -0.31 0.75 -9.02
CA VAL A 172 -0.34 -0.70 -8.80
C VAL A 172 -0.82 -0.99 -7.37
N PRO A 173 -1.59 -2.07 -7.14
CA PRO A 173 -1.98 -2.48 -5.80
C PRO A 173 -0.78 -2.60 -4.86
N LEU A 174 -0.88 -2.00 -3.66
CA LEU A 174 0.20 -2.00 -2.68
C LEU A 174 0.69 -3.42 -2.36
N ALA A 175 -0.24 -4.37 -2.20
CA ALA A 175 0.08 -5.77 -1.95
C ALA A 175 1.01 -6.37 -3.03
N SER A 176 0.80 -6.03 -4.31
CA SER A 176 1.65 -6.47 -5.42
C SER A 176 3.04 -5.83 -5.33
N MET A 177 3.14 -4.55 -4.99
CA MET A 177 4.43 -3.87 -4.78
C MET A 177 5.25 -4.53 -3.66
N ILE A 178 4.60 -4.85 -2.52
CA ILE A 178 5.25 -5.55 -1.41
C ILE A 178 5.73 -6.94 -1.85
N ALA A 179 4.87 -7.71 -2.51
CA ALA A 179 5.19 -9.06 -2.95
C ALA A 179 6.37 -9.09 -3.95
N ILE A 180 6.47 -8.10 -4.84
CA ILE A 180 7.61 -7.94 -5.75
C ILE A 180 8.89 -7.71 -4.94
N LEU A 181 8.89 -6.73 -4.04
CA LEU A 181 10.07 -6.40 -3.23
C LEU A 181 10.52 -7.59 -2.39
N GLU A 182 9.58 -8.25 -1.71
CA GLU A 182 9.84 -9.41 -0.87
C GLU A 182 10.48 -10.57 -1.66
N LYS A 183 9.96 -10.88 -2.86
CA LYS A 183 10.41 -12.05 -3.62
C LYS A 183 11.62 -11.80 -4.51
N THR A 184 11.84 -10.56 -4.96
CA THR A 184 12.84 -10.27 -6.01
C THR A 184 13.97 -9.36 -5.56
N PHE A 185 13.70 -8.39 -4.68
CA PHE A 185 14.67 -7.40 -4.23
C PHE A 185 15.38 -7.83 -2.94
N PHE A 186 14.61 -8.10 -1.87
CA PHE A 186 15.19 -8.37 -0.54
C PHE A 186 16.13 -9.59 -0.47
N PRO A 187 15.87 -10.72 -1.16
CA PRO A 187 16.78 -11.85 -1.14
C PRO A 187 18.18 -11.48 -1.67
N LYS A 188 18.23 -10.72 -2.78
CA LYS A 188 19.48 -10.22 -3.35
C LYS A 188 20.14 -9.19 -2.45
N TRP A 189 19.34 -8.27 -1.91
CA TRP A 189 19.82 -7.20 -1.04
C TRP A 189 20.47 -7.75 0.23
N LEU A 190 19.82 -8.72 0.89
CA LEU A 190 20.37 -9.42 2.06
C LEU A 190 21.60 -10.25 1.71
N GLN A 191 21.61 -10.91 0.55
CA GLN A 191 22.77 -11.67 0.09
C GLN A 191 24.00 -10.77 -0.10
N VAL A 192 23.84 -9.64 -0.79
CA VAL A 192 24.89 -8.64 -0.98
C VAL A 192 25.41 -8.13 0.35
N LEU A 193 24.51 -7.80 1.28
CA LEU A 193 24.87 -7.37 2.63
C LEU A 193 25.68 -8.46 3.37
N ASN A 194 25.23 -9.71 3.33
CA ASN A 194 25.93 -10.82 3.96
C ASN A 194 27.34 -11.03 3.37
N VAL A 195 27.49 -11.03 2.03
CA VAL A 195 28.80 -11.17 1.38
C VAL A 195 29.73 -10.01 1.74
N TRP A 196 29.22 -8.77 1.76
CA TRP A 196 30.01 -7.59 2.12
C TRP A 196 30.50 -7.65 3.57
N LEU A 197 29.62 -8.03 4.50
CA LEU A 197 29.94 -8.21 5.91
C LEU A 197 31.01 -9.29 6.15
N ASN A 198 31.09 -10.31 5.29
CA ASN A 198 32.02 -11.43 5.44
C ASN A 198 33.39 -11.22 4.75
N THR A 199 33.54 -10.19 3.91
CA THR A 199 34.77 -10.00 3.11
C THR A 199 35.70 -8.95 3.72
N ASN A 200 35.27 -7.68 3.75
CA ASN A 200 36.00 -6.59 4.39
C ASN A 200 35.01 -5.45 4.73
N PRO A 201 34.37 -5.49 5.91
CA PRO A 201 33.28 -4.59 6.24
C PRO A 201 33.78 -3.17 6.55
N ASN A 202 33.40 -2.19 5.72
CA ASN A 202 33.39 -0.79 6.12
C ASN A 202 32.00 -0.44 6.67
N TYR A 203 31.86 -0.44 8.00
CA TYR A 203 30.56 -0.23 8.66
C TYR A 203 29.92 1.13 8.34
N GLN A 204 30.72 2.17 8.08
CA GLN A 204 30.18 3.49 7.72
C GLN A 204 29.54 3.46 6.32
N GLU A 205 30.19 2.80 5.36
CA GLU A 205 29.63 2.62 4.01
C GLU A 205 28.39 1.73 4.03
N ILE A 206 28.41 0.65 4.80
CA ILE A 206 27.25 -0.25 4.97
C ILE A 206 26.06 0.51 5.57
N GLN A 207 26.28 1.33 6.60
CA GLN A 207 25.23 2.14 7.22
C GLN A 207 24.66 3.17 6.22
N ARG A 208 25.51 3.85 5.45
CA ARG A 208 25.07 4.79 4.40
C ARG A 208 24.28 4.08 3.31
N TRP A 209 24.74 2.91 2.87
CA TRP A 209 24.06 2.09 1.86
C TRP A 209 22.68 1.62 2.34
N TYR A 210 22.59 1.11 3.57
CA TYR A 210 21.32 0.75 4.21
C TYR A 210 20.35 1.93 4.28
N SER A 211 20.81 3.07 4.83
CA SER A 211 19.99 4.28 4.95
C SER A 211 19.58 4.83 3.58
N GLY A 212 20.45 4.74 2.58
CA GLY A 212 20.16 5.11 1.20
C GLY A 212 18.97 4.32 0.66
N TRP A 213 19.03 2.99 0.70
CA TRP A 213 17.91 2.13 0.28
C TRP A 213 16.63 2.40 1.04
N ARG A 214 16.73 2.57 2.37
CA ARG A 214 15.58 2.90 3.22
C ARG A 214 14.93 4.24 2.81
N SER A 215 15.74 5.23 2.42
CA SER A 215 15.24 6.55 1.99
C SER A 215 14.52 6.54 0.64
N LEU A 216 14.81 5.56 -0.21
CA LEU A 216 14.17 5.40 -1.52
C LEU A 216 12.77 4.78 -1.45
N LEU A 217 12.37 4.27 -0.29
CA LEU A 217 11.06 3.62 -0.09
C LEU A 217 9.99 4.66 0.32
N PRO A 218 8.87 4.75 -0.40
CA PRO A 218 7.71 5.56 0.02
C PRO A 218 7.18 5.17 1.40
N LEU A 219 6.56 6.12 2.10
CA LEU A 219 6.03 5.93 3.45
C LEU A 219 5.03 4.78 3.58
N ALA A 220 4.21 4.55 2.55
CA ALA A 220 3.25 3.44 2.54
C ALA A 220 3.95 2.07 2.51
N ILE A 221 5.09 1.97 1.79
CA ILE A 221 5.84 0.72 1.64
C ILE A 221 6.70 0.47 2.88
N ILE A 222 7.46 1.47 3.33
CA ILE A 222 8.34 1.32 4.51
C ILE A 222 7.56 1.01 5.79
N ASN A 223 6.29 1.42 5.88
CA ASN A 223 5.46 1.15 7.04
C ASN A 223 4.84 -0.25 7.06
N HIS A 224 4.88 -0.96 5.94
CA HIS A 224 4.33 -2.30 5.81
C HIS A 224 5.13 -3.32 6.64
N THR A 225 4.45 -4.23 7.33
CA THR A 225 5.04 -5.19 8.28
C THR A 225 6.15 -6.03 7.65
N ILE A 226 5.89 -6.64 6.48
CA ILE A 226 6.87 -7.46 5.75
C ILE A 226 8.15 -6.66 5.42
N ILE A 227 8.00 -5.40 5.00
CA ILE A 227 9.14 -4.55 4.64
C ILE A 227 9.96 -4.21 5.89
N LYS A 228 9.28 -3.89 7.00
CA LYS A 228 9.93 -3.65 8.30
C LYS A 228 10.70 -4.86 8.79
N GLU A 229 10.12 -6.05 8.66
CA GLU A 229 10.77 -7.32 9.03
C GLU A 229 12.04 -7.54 8.21
N LYS A 230 11.99 -7.36 6.88
CA LYS A 230 13.17 -7.50 6.00
C LYS A 230 14.26 -6.45 6.27
N LEU A 231 13.86 -5.21 6.55
CA LEU A 231 14.79 -4.16 6.97
C LEU A 231 15.42 -4.45 8.34
N THR A 232 14.67 -5.05 9.25
CA THR A 232 15.15 -5.46 10.59
C THR A 232 16.09 -6.65 10.47
N GLU A 233 15.81 -7.61 9.59
CA GLU A 233 16.69 -8.73 9.28
C GLU A 233 18.09 -8.24 8.86
N GLY A 234 18.16 -7.23 7.98
CA GLY A 234 19.43 -6.60 7.61
C GLY A 234 20.16 -5.92 8.77
N LEU A 235 19.44 -5.23 9.66
CA LEU A 235 20.03 -4.62 10.86
C LEU A 235 20.60 -5.67 11.82
N VAL A 236 19.88 -6.79 12.02
CA VAL A 236 20.35 -7.90 12.86
C VAL A 236 21.61 -8.54 12.28
N MET A 237 21.72 -8.66 10.94
CA MET A 237 22.95 -9.14 10.30
C MET A 237 24.15 -8.22 10.58
N ILE A 238 23.94 -6.90 10.55
CA ILE A 238 24.97 -5.90 10.84
C ILE A 238 25.37 -5.97 12.33
N ASP A 239 24.39 -5.96 13.24
CA ASP A 239 24.63 -5.97 14.70
C ASP A 239 25.35 -7.24 15.18
N ARG A 240 24.97 -8.41 14.66
CA ARG A 240 25.67 -9.68 14.96
C ARG A 240 27.14 -9.68 14.57
N ARG A 241 27.53 -8.91 13.55
CA ARG A 241 28.93 -8.80 13.13
C ARG A 241 29.71 -7.78 13.94
N ILE A 242 29.07 -6.68 14.36
CA ILE A 242 29.67 -5.67 15.24
C ILE A 242 29.88 -6.23 16.65
N SER A 243 28.90 -6.97 17.18
CA SER A 243 28.92 -7.53 18.54
C SER A 243 29.79 -8.79 18.70
N GLY A 244 30.33 -9.35 17.61
CA GLY A 244 31.11 -10.60 17.60
C GLY A 244 30.26 -11.86 17.83
N PRO A 245 30.81 -13.08 17.62
CA PRO A 245 30.09 -14.31 17.90
C PRO A 245 29.79 -14.40 19.40
N VAL A 246 28.51 -14.35 19.76
CA VAL A 246 28.05 -14.70 21.11
C VAL A 246 28.44 -16.16 21.33
N ASN A 247 29.46 -16.36 22.17
CA ASN A 247 29.88 -17.68 22.61
C ASN A 247 28.77 -18.23 23.51
N VAL A 248 27.78 -18.91 22.93
CA VAL A 248 26.72 -19.56 23.68
C VAL A 248 27.35 -20.78 24.36
N GLN A 249 27.90 -20.58 25.57
CA GLN A 249 28.27 -21.69 26.44
C GLN A 249 27.02 -22.57 26.68
N PRO A 250 27.08 -23.90 26.47
CA PRO A 250 25.96 -24.76 26.81
C PRO A 250 25.78 -24.74 28.34
N THR A 251 24.62 -24.28 28.81
CA THR A 251 24.23 -24.41 30.21
C THR A 251 24.17 -25.90 30.61
N PRO A 252 24.63 -26.29 31.80
CA PRO A 252 24.56 -27.68 32.27
C PRO A 252 23.11 -28.13 32.41
N GLN A 253 22.79 -29.35 31.97
CA GLN A 253 21.49 -29.98 32.18
C GLN A 253 21.16 -30.08 33.68
N PRO A 254 19.90 -29.84 34.11
CA PRO A 254 19.48 -30.12 35.48
C PRO A 254 19.37 -31.64 35.73
N PRO A 255 19.59 -32.12 36.98
CA PRO A 255 19.50 -33.53 37.32
C PRO A 255 18.04 -34.06 37.28
N PRO A 256 17.84 -35.39 37.14
CA PRO A 256 16.50 -35.98 37.13
C PRO A 256 15.83 -35.91 38.51
N LEU A 257 14.53 -35.58 38.54
CA LEU A 257 13.72 -35.58 39.76
C LEU A 257 13.34 -37.01 40.20
N PRO A 258 13.13 -37.26 41.51
CA PRO A 258 12.72 -38.57 42.03
C PRO A 258 11.23 -38.87 41.75
N ASN A 259 10.93 -40.14 41.44
CA ASN A 259 9.58 -40.68 41.28
C ASN A 259 8.79 -40.58 42.59
N VAL A 260 7.67 -39.84 42.57
CA VAL A 260 6.61 -39.94 43.58
C VAL A 260 5.40 -40.61 42.93
N ASN A 261 5.12 -41.84 43.37
CA ASN A 261 3.88 -42.56 43.08
C ASN A 261 2.69 -41.83 43.70
N VAL A 262 1.74 -41.40 42.89
CA VAL A 262 0.44 -40.93 43.37
C VAL A 262 -0.65 -41.80 42.78
N ASN A 263 -1.43 -42.40 43.69
CA ASN A 263 -2.46 -43.39 43.46
C ASN A 263 -3.71 -42.73 42.82
N TYR A 264 -4.16 -43.25 41.68
CA TYR A 264 -5.26 -42.70 40.88
C TYR A 264 -6.59 -43.40 41.16
N GLU A 265 -7.27 -43.04 42.25
CA GLU A 265 -8.69 -43.41 42.42
C GLU A 265 -9.44 -42.31 43.17
N ALA A 266 -9.96 -41.32 42.43
CA ALA A 266 -11.30 -40.75 42.59
C ALA A 266 -11.48 -39.53 41.68
N ILE A 267 -12.66 -39.46 41.05
CA ILE A 267 -13.24 -38.31 40.35
C ILE A 267 -12.97 -38.27 38.83
N PHE A 268 -13.44 -39.34 38.17
CA PHE A 268 -14.10 -39.23 36.87
C PHE A 268 -15.37 -38.38 37.02
N ASN A 269 -15.38 -37.16 36.46
CA ASN A 269 -16.45 -36.61 35.62
C ASN A 269 -16.40 -35.08 35.60
N ARG A 270 -15.72 -34.52 34.58
CA ARG A 270 -16.32 -33.53 33.65
C ARG A 270 -15.32 -33.13 32.56
N GLY A 271 -15.72 -33.42 31.33
CA GLY A 271 -15.41 -32.74 30.06
C GLY A 271 -14.10 -31.99 29.88
N VAL A 272 -13.16 -32.68 29.21
CA VAL A 272 -12.33 -32.26 28.06
C VAL A 272 -12.45 -30.79 27.59
N ALA A 273 -11.39 -30.00 27.78
CA ALA A 273 -10.64 -29.31 26.71
C ALA A 273 -9.48 -28.47 27.28
N THR A 274 -8.28 -29.07 27.25
CA THR A 274 -6.98 -28.48 26.89
C THR A 274 -6.66 -27.04 27.33
N THR A 275 -6.03 -26.90 28.50
CA THR A 275 -5.09 -25.82 28.80
C THR A 275 -3.67 -26.24 28.44
N SER A 276 -3.12 -25.67 27.38
CA SER A 276 -1.69 -25.46 27.22
C SER A 276 -1.47 -24.02 26.73
N SER A 277 -1.66 -23.07 27.65
CA SER A 277 -1.16 -21.72 27.48
C SER A 277 0.36 -21.79 27.41
N THR A 278 0.88 -21.75 26.19
CA THR A 278 2.26 -21.37 25.93
C THR A 278 2.49 -20.03 26.62
N VAL A 279 3.41 -20.01 27.58
CA VAL A 279 3.90 -18.77 28.20
C VAL A 279 4.66 -18.01 27.11
N VAL A 280 3.94 -17.27 26.29
CA VAL A 280 4.48 -16.17 25.50
C VAL A 280 4.83 -15.11 26.54
N SER A 281 6.12 -14.95 26.82
CA SER A 281 6.63 -13.90 27.69
C SER A 281 6.16 -12.56 27.11
N SER A 282 5.12 -12.00 27.70
CA SER A 282 4.55 -10.74 27.28
C SER A 282 5.57 -9.64 27.59
N PHE A 283 5.61 -8.55 26.80
CA PHE A 283 6.48 -7.41 27.08
C PHE A 283 6.26 -6.87 28.52
N LYS A 284 5.04 -7.03 29.05
CA LYS A 284 4.73 -6.75 30.45
C LYS A 284 5.57 -7.59 31.43
N ASP A 285 5.75 -8.89 31.17
CA ASP A 285 6.53 -9.79 32.03
C ASP A 285 8.01 -9.42 32.02
N LEU A 286 8.51 -8.89 30.90
CA LEU A 286 9.88 -8.38 30.79
C LEU A 286 10.06 -7.09 31.63
N VAL A 287 9.08 -6.18 31.59
CA VAL A 287 9.09 -4.96 32.41
C VAL A 287 9.00 -5.32 33.90
N GLU A 288 8.17 -6.29 34.27
CA GLU A 288 8.02 -6.76 35.65
C GLU A 288 9.29 -7.46 36.17
N LYS A 289 9.86 -8.37 35.37
CA LYS A 289 11.14 -9.02 35.71
C LYS A 289 12.25 -8.00 35.90
N LYS A 290 12.33 -7.01 35.01
CA LYS A 290 13.37 -5.98 35.08
C LYS A 290 13.15 -5.01 36.24
N ALA A 291 11.90 -4.74 36.64
CA ALA A 291 11.61 -4.01 37.88
C ALA A 291 12.12 -4.80 39.10
N SER A 292 11.82 -6.10 39.15
CA SER A 292 12.24 -7.01 40.22
C SER A 292 13.77 -7.11 40.34
N ASP A 293 14.47 -7.24 39.21
CA ASP A 293 15.95 -7.28 39.16
C ASP A 293 16.61 -6.03 39.78
N HIS A 294 15.91 -4.89 39.77
CA HIS A 294 16.38 -3.61 40.32
C HIS A 294 15.69 -3.24 41.65
N ASN A 295 14.98 -4.17 42.30
CA ASN A 295 14.20 -3.96 43.53
C ASN A 295 13.16 -2.82 43.42
N LEU A 296 12.60 -2.60 42.24
CA LEU A 296 11.57 -1.59 41.96
C LEU A 296 10.17 -2.21 42.01
N LEU A 297 9.22 -1.47 42.59
CA LEU A 297 7.81 -1.88 42.65
C LEU A 297 7.15 -1.75 41.28
N PHE A 298 6.44 -2.79 40.84
CA PHE A 298 5.60 -2.76 39.65
C PHE A 298 4.17 -3.21 40.00
N LEU A 299 3.23 -2.27 40.15
CA LEU A 299 1.85 -2.56 40.59
C LEU A 299 0.81 -1.83 39.74
N PRO A 300 -0.33 -2.46 39.38
CA PRO A 300 -1.43 -1.79 38.71
C PRO A 300 -2.12 -0.80 39.67
N ILE A 301 -2.39 0.43 39.21
CA ILE A 301 -3.15 1.41 39.98
C ILE A 301 -4.65 1.20 39.72
N THR A 302 -5.36 0.68 40.72
CA THR A 302 -6.81 0.46 40.65
C THR A 302 -7.55 1.77 40.37
N ASN A 303 -8.53 1.73 39.45
CA ASN A 303 -9.33 2.89 38.99
C ASN A 303 -8.58 3.98 38.20
N ARG A 304 -7.37 3.70 37.69
CA ARG A 304 -6.64 4.63 36.82
C ARG A 304 -6.34 4.00 35.45
N THR A 305 -7.02 4.51 34.42
CA THR A 305 -6.80 4.14 33.02
C THR A 305 -6.49 5.40 32.21
N PHE A 306 -5.69 5.23 31.16
CA PHE A 306 -5.43 6.28 30.17
C PHE A 306 -5.71 5.68 28.79
N GLU A 307 -6.60 6.30 28.02
CA GLU A 307 -7.07 5.79 26.71
C GLU A 307 -7.53 4.33 26.72
N GLY A 308 -8.20 3.90 27.80
CA GLY A 308 -8.67 2.51 27.97
C GLY A 308 -7.57 1.50 28.33
N LYS A 309 -6.32 1.95 28.52
CA LYS A 309 -5.18 1.12 28.94
C LYS A 309 -4.91 1.30 30.43
N GLN A 310 -4.48 0.22 31.08
CA GLN A 310 -4.18 0.19 32.51
C GLN A 310 -2.91 1.00 32.81
N VAL A 311 -2.96 1.87 33.83
CA VAL A 311 -1.78 2.55 34.36
C VAL A 311 -1.15 1.71 35.47
N TYR A 312 0.16 1.56 35.43
CA TYR A 312 1.00 0.87 36.40
C TYR A 312 1.90 1.87 37.11
N GLN A 313 2.21 1.61 38.37
CA GLN A 313 3.25 2.27 39.13
C GLN A 313 4.56 1.48 38.96
N PHE A 314 5.61 2.15 38.47
CA PHE A 314 6.96 1.60 38.33
C PHE A 314 7.91 2.44 39.21
N GLY A 315 8.22 1.93 40.41
CA GLY A 315 8.85 2.70 41.48
C GLY A 315 8.08 3.97 41.82
N ASN A 316 8.68 5.13 41.54
CA ASN A 316 8.06 6.45 41.78
C ASN A 316 7.37 7.04 40.53
N ALA A 317 7.41 6.34 39.39
CA ALA A 317 6.86 6.81 38.13
C ALA A 317 5.53 6.11 37.79
N ASN A 318 4.60 6.85 37.16
CA ASN A 318 3.38 6.26 36.58
C ASN A 318 3.63 5.95 35.11
N ILE A 319 3.37 4.72 34.70
CA ILE A 319 3.58 4.26 33.33
C ILE A 319 2.34 3.56 32.76
N TYR A 320 2.16 3.58 31.45
CA TYR A 320 1.31 2.62 30.75
C TYR A 320 2.06 1.98 29.58
N ILE A 321 1.62 0.81 29.16
CA ILE A 321 2.26 0.05 28.08
C ILE A 321 1.31 0.02 26.88
N ASP A 322 1.82 0.39 25.70
CA ASP A 322 1.08 0.27 24.44
C ASP A 322 2.00 -0.28 23.34
N LYS A 323 1.58 -1.36 22.68
CA LYS A 323 2.31 -2.00 21.56
C LYS A 323 3.83 -2.14 21.79
N ASN A 324 4.23 -2.60 22.98
CA ASN A 324 5.62 -2.77 23.43
C ASN A 324 6.43 -1.47 23.61
N VAL A 325 5.76 -0.34 23.82
CA VAL A 325 6.35 0.95 24.20
C VAL A 325 5.85 1.33 25.59
N ILE A 326 6.76 1.80 26.45
CA ILE A 326 6.43 2.31 27.77
C ILE A 326 6.24 3.81 27.67
N PHE A 327 5.12 4.32 28.18
CA PHE A 327 4.86 5.74 28.30
C PHE A 327 4.92 6.13 29.77
N VAL A 328 5.71 7.15 30.10
CA VAL A 328 5.83 7.68 31.46
C VAL A 328 5.10 9.01 31.57
N TYR A 329 4.45 9.24 32.72
CA TYR A 329 3.73 10.48 32.99
C TYR A 329 4.67 11.55 33.55
N GLU A 330 4.93 12.60 32.77
CA GLU A 330 5.84 13.70 33.11
C GLU A 330 5.32 15.04 32.58
N ASN A 331 5.47 16.11 33.37
CA ASN A 331 5.09 17.48 32.96
C ASN A 331 3.66 17.56 32.37
N ASN A 332 2.71 16.85 32.99
CA ASN A 332 1.31 16.77 32.56
C ASN A 332 1.09 16.11 31.18
N GLN A 333 2.08 15.39 30.64
CA GLN A 333 2.04 14.70 29.36
C GLN A 333 2.59 13.26 29.48
N TRP A 334 2.21 12.40 28.54
CA TRP A 334 2.71 11.02 28.46
C TRP A 334 3.80 10.95 27.40
N VAL A 335 5.04 10.66 27.81
CA VAL A 335 6.20 10.63 26.93
C VAL A 335 6.67 9.18 26.74
N PRO A 336 6.91 8.73 25.50
CA PRO A 336 7.46 7.40 25.27
C PRO A 336 8.91 7.33 25.75
N LEU A 337 9.22 6.32 26.57
CA LEU A 337 10.54 6.11 27.15
C LEU A 337 10.96 4.64 26.98
N ARG A 338 12.25 4.39 26.77
CA ARG A 338 12.78 3.02 26.73
C ARG A 338 12.87 2.45 28.14
N LEU A 339 12.76 1.13 28.28
CA LEU A 339 12.84 0.45 29.58
C LEU A 339 14.15 0.74 30.33
N ASN A 340 15.30 0.74 29.65
CA ASN A 340 16.58 1.05 30.30
C ASN A 340 16.64 2.49 30.80
N ASP A 341 16.11 3.44 30.01
CA ASP A 341 16.08 4.87 30.39
C ASP A 341 15.11 5.10 31.57
N LEU A 342 14.01 4.33 31.64
CA LEU A 342 13.09 4.34 32.78
C LEU A 342 13.79 3.85 34.06
N ILE A 343 14.60 2.80 33.98
CA ILE A 343 15.30 2.24 35.14
C ILE A 343 16.36 3.21 35.64
N HIS A 344 17.18 3.78 34.74
CA HIS A 344 18.15 4.83 35.09
C HIS A 344 17.55 6.08 35.70
N ARG A 345 16.24 6.27 35.54
CA ARG A 345 15.51 7.43 36.04
C ARG A 345 14.85 7.19 37.40
N VAL A 346 14.64 5.92 37.76
CA VAL A 346 13.94 5.51 38.99
C VAL A 346 14.89 4.91 40.03
N VAL A 347 16.00 4.30 39.59
CA VAL A 347 17.18 3.93 40.41
C VAL A 347 18.07 5.14 40.56
#